data_AF-A0A1M4YEF9-F1
#
_entry.id   AF-A0A1M4YEF9-F1
#
_cell.length_a   1.000
_cell.length_b   1.000
_cell.length_c   1.000
_cell.angle_alpha   90.00
_cell.angle_beta   90.00
_cell.angle_gamma   90.00
#
_symmetry.space_group_name_H-M   'P 1'
#
loop_
_entity.id
_entity.type
_entity.pdbx_description
1 polymer ?
#
loop_
_entity_poly.entity_id
_entity_poly.type
_entity_poly.pdbx_seq_one_letter_code
_entity_poly.pdbx_strand_id
1 'polypeptide(L)' 'MDLIVELFIRRLIVDLLGKNSRFIFYKIIGKPKSMKYLAADRTTDNYQMISQHMSNVLVGMIVFIGLSFCVAYLVFK' A
#
# COMPACT_ATOMS: atom_id res chain seq x y z
N MET A 1 9.46 14.70 16.20
CA MET A 1 8.30 14.93 15.32
C MET A 1 8.42 14.06 14.07
N ASP A 2 9.58 14.03 13.40
CA ASP A 2 9.76 13.27 12.16
C ASP A 2 9.52 11.76 12.28
N LEU A 3 10.00 11.12 13.35
CA LEU A 3 9.89 9.66 13.51
C LEU A 3 8.43 9.19 13.72
N ILE A 4 7.61 9.99 14.40
CA ILE A 4 6.18 9.69 14.63
C ILE A 4 5.40 9.91 13.33
N VAL A 5 5.68 10.99 12.61
CA VAL A 5 5.06 11.29 11.31
C VAL A 5 5.44 10.22 10.28
N GLU A 6 6.70 9.81 10.24
CA GLU A 6 7.19 8.76 9.36
C GLU A 6 6.51 7.42 9.67
N LEU A 7 6.41 7.02 10.94
CA LEU A 7 5.70 5.81 11.35
C LEU A 7 4.21 5.86 10.98
N PHE A 8 3.57 7.03 11.12
CA PHE A 8 2.18 7.24 10.75
C PHE A 8 1.99 7.12 9.23
N ILE A 9 2.80 7.82 8.44
CA ILE A 9 2.78 7.76 6.97
C ILE A 9 3.07 6.35 6.49
N ARG A 10 4.04 5.65 7.08
CA ARG A 10 4.37 4.27 6.74
C ARG A 10 3.18 3.35 6.97
N ARG A 11 2.54 3.43 8.12
CA ARG A 11 1.39 2.59 8.46
C ARG A 11 0.16 2.91 7.60
N LEU A 12 -0.07 4.18 7.31
CA LEU A 12 -1.21 4.63 6.50
C LEU A 12 -1.01 4.28 5.01
N ILE A 13 0.09 4.74 4.41
CA ILE A 13 0.33 4.61 2.98
C ILE A 13 0.74 3.17 2.63
N VAL A 14 1.65 2.56 3.37
CA VAL A 14 2.22 1.25 2.99
C VAL A 14 1.33 0.11 3.44
N ASP A 15 0.99 0.06 4.74
CA ASP A 15 0.24 -1.07 5.29
C ASP A 15 -1.26 -0.99 5.00
N LEU A 16 -1.87 0.20 5.08
CA LEU A 16 -3.31 0.37 4.96
C LEU A 16 -3.74 0.59 3.51
N LEU A 17 -3.11 1.51 2.78
CA LEU A 17 -3.48 1.79 1.39
C LEU A 17 -2.78 0.83 0.43
N GLY A 18 -1.46 0.70 0.50
CA GLY A 18 -0.66 -0.09 -0.44
C GLY A 18 -0.97 -1.58 -0.40
N LYS A 19 -0.86 -2.19 0.78
CA LYS A 19 -1.09 -3.64 0.94
C LYS A 19 -2.55 -4.04 0.65
N ASN A 20 -3.52 -3.30 1.20
CA ASN A 20 -4.94 -3.65 0.99
C ASN A 20 -5.38 -3.43 -0.45
N SER A 21 -4.95 -2.35 -1.10
CA SER A 21 -5.30 -2.11 -2.51
C SER A 21 -4.71 -3.16 -3.43
N ARG A 22 -3.45 -3.57 -3.23
CA ARG A 22 -2.86 -4.69 -3.97
C ARG A 22 -3.59 -6.00 -3.71
N PHE A 23 -3.95 -6.28 -2.46
CA PHE A 23 -4.71 -7.47 -2.13
C PHE A 23 -6.07 -7.51 -2.84
N ILE A 24 -6.80 -6.38 -2.83
CA ILE A 24 -8.07 -6.24 -3.56
C ILE A 24 -7.85 -6.38 -5.08
N PHE A 25 -6.81 -5.75 -5.64
CA PHE A 25 -6.47 -5.82 -7.06
C PHE A 25 -6.20 -7.26 -7.52
N TYR A 26 -5.36 -8.00 -6.78
CA TYR A 26 -5.08 -9.40 -7.07
C TYR A 26 -6.31 -10.30 -6.93
N LYS A 27 -7.21 -9.97 -6.00
CA LYS A 27 -8.51 -10.65 -5.86
C LYS A 27 -9.42 -10.38 -7.06
N ILE A 28 -9.47 -9.15 -7.57
CA ILE A 28 -10.27 -8.75 -8.74
C ILE A 28 -9.76 -9.45 -10.02
N ILE A 29 -8.44 -9.55 -10.19
CA ILE A 29 -7.82 -10.17 -11.39
C ILE A 29 -7.87 -11.72 -11.34
N GLY A 30 -8.47 -12.31 -10.30
CA GLY A 30 -8.58 -13.76 -10.17
C GLY A 30 -7.25 -14.45 -9.85
N LYS A 31 -6.25 -13.71 -9.39
CA LYS A 31 -4.96 -14.25 -8.92
C LYS A 31 -4.85 -14.05 -7.40
N PRO A 32 -5.59 -14.82 -6.58
CA PRO A 32 -5.62 -14.61 -5.14
C PRO A 32 -4.21 -14.80 -4.56
N LYS A 33 -3.56 -13.69 -4.20
CA LYS A 33 -2.31 -13.68 -3.43
C LYS A 33 -2.65 -13.59 -1.96
N SER A 34 -1.98 -14.39 -1.13
CA SER A 34 -2.20 -14.33 0.31
C SER A 34 -1.72 -12.99 0.87
N MET A 35 -2.42 -12.48 1.88
CA MET A 35 -2.00 -11.25 2.56
C MET A 35 -0.59 -11.38 3.15
N LYS A 36 -0.20 -12.60 3.57
CA LYS A 36 1.15 -12.93 4.04
C LYS A 36 2.20 -12.73 2.94
N TYR A 37 1.89 -13.13 1.70
CA TYR A 37 2.78 -12.92 0.56
C TYR A 37 2.98 -11.44 0.24
N LEU A 38 1.99 -10.59 0.50
CA LEU A 38 2.08 -9.13 0.27
C LEU A 38 2.66 -8.36 1.46
N ALA A 39 2.74 -9.00 2.63
CA ALA A 39 3.29 -8.44 3.85
C ALA A 39 4.81 -8.65 3.97
N ALA A 40 5.47 -9.20 2.94
CA ALA A 40 6.89 -9.53 2.93
C ALA A 40 7.31 -10.41 4.12
N ASP A 41 6.74 -11.62 4.19
CA ASP A 41 7.08 -12.60 5.22
C ASP A 41 8.59 -12.92 5.17
N ARG A 42 9.22 -12.99 6.33
CA ARG A 42 10.69 -12.92 6.54
C ARG A 42 11.47 -14.14 6.02
N THR A 43 10.80 -15.08 5.37
CA THR A 43 11.37 -16.34 4.87
C THR A 43 11.95 -16.22 3.45
N THR A 44 11.82 -15.06 2.80
CA THR A 44 12.29 -14.82 1.44
C THR A 44 13.30 -13.68 1.39
N ASP A 45 14.34 -13.89 0.59
CA ASP A 45 15.52 -13.05 0.33
C ASP A 45 15.31 -11.53 0.55
N ASN A 46 16.28 -10.86 1.19
CA ASN A 46 16.20 -9.42 1.57
C ASN A 46 15.82 -8.51 0.38
N TYR A 47 16.24 -8.89 -0.83
CA TYR A 47 15.90 -8.18 -2.05
C TYR A 47 14.40 -8.22 -2.38
N GLN A 48 13.74 -9.36 -2.17
CA GLN A 48 12.30 -9.50 -2.37
C GLN A 48 11.52 -8.69 -1.32
N MET A 49 12.02 -8.63 -0.08
CA MET A 49 11.40 -7.84 0.98
C MET A 49 11.39 -6.34 0.62
N ILE A 50 12.53 -5.80 0.16
CA ILE A 50 12.65 -4.41 -0.27
C ILE A 50 11.76 -4.14 -1.50
N SER A 51 11.76 -5.04 -2.48
CA SER A 51 10.93 -4.91 -3.69
C SER A 51 9.43 -4.87 -3.37
N GLN A 52 8.97 -5.72 -2.45
CA GLN A 52 7.58 -5.73 -2.01
C GLN A 52 7.21 -4.46 -1.22
N HIS A 53 8.10 -4.01 -0.33
CA HIS A 53 7.90 -2.76 0.41
C HIS A 53 7.79 -1.56 -0.53
N MET A 54 8.73 -1.40 -1.47
CA MET A 54 8.70 -0.36 -2.51
C MET A 54 7.42 -0.43 -3.35
N SER A 55 7.01 -1.64 -3.75
CA SER A 55 5.76 -1.81 -4.52
C SER A 55 4.53 -1.39 -3.71
N ASN A 56 4.48 -1.72 -2.42
CA ASN A 56 3.38 -1.31 -1.54
C ASN A 56 3.38 0.21 -1.32
N VAL A 57 4.55 0.84 -1.16
CA VAL A 57 4.68 2.30 -1.08
C VAL A 57 4.13 2.96 -2.35
N LEU A 58 4.57 2.50 -3.53
CA LEU A 58 4.21 3.10 -4.82
C LEU A 58 2.70 2.98 -5.06
N VAL A 59 2.12 1.80 -4.86
CA VAL A 59 0.67 1.61 -5.00
C VAL A 59 -0.08 2.40 -3.94
N GLY A 60 0.41 2.45 -2.70
CA GLY A 60 -0.17 3.24 -1.63
C GLY A 60 -0.25 4.73 -1.95
N MET A 61 0.80 5.30 -2.54
CA MET A 61 0.83 6.70 -2.99
C MET A 61 -0.18 6.96 -4.12
N ILE A 62 -0.23 6.09 -5.13
CA ILE A 62 -1.19 6.24 -6.24
C ILE A 62 -2.62 6.24 -5.72
N VAL A 63 -2.95 5.29 -4.84
CA VAL A 63 -4.28 5.18 -4.23
C VAL A 63 -4.59 6.39 -3.35
N PHE A 64 -3.61 6.87 -2.58
CA PHE A 64 -3.78 8.06 -1.74
C PHE A 64 -4.07 9.32 -2.57
N ILE A 65 -3.32 9.52 -3.66
CA ILE A 65 -3.54 10.63 -4.59
C ILE A 65 -4.92 10.53 -5.24
N GLY A 66 -5.29 9.34 -5.75
CA GLY A 66 -6.61 9.11 -6.34
C GLY A 66 -7.75 9.39 -5.37
N LEU A 67 -7.64 8.89 -4.13
CA LEU A 67 -8.63 9.18 -3.07
C LEU A 67 -8.69 10.67 -2.75
N SER A 68 -7.55 11.36 -2.68
CA SER A 68 -7.50 12.80 -2.41
C SER A 68 -8.20 13.60 -3.50
N PHE A 69 -8.00 13.25 -4.78
CA PHE A 69 -8.74 13.85 -5.89
C PHE A 69 -10.24 13.53 -5.84
N CYS A 70 -10.63 12.29 -5.52
CA CYS A 70 -12.04 11.93 -5.36
C CYS A 70 -12.72 12.73 -4.23
N VAL A 71 -12.06 12.86 -3.08
CA VAL A 71 -12.58 13.65 -1.96
C VAL A 71 -12.67 15.12 -2.34
N ALA A 72 -11.62 15.68 -2.95
CA ALA A 72 -11.65 17.07 -3.42
C ALA A 72 -12.78 17.30 -4.42
N TYR A 73 -12.98 16.40 -5.38
CA TYR A 73 -14.09 16.48 -6.33
C TYR A 73 -15.46 16.43 -5.65
N LEU A 74 -15.65 15.61 -4.61
CA LEU A 74 -16.91 15.54 -3.89
C LEU A 74 -17.18 16.76 -3.00
N VAL A 75 -16.13 17.38 -2.45
CA VAL A 75 -16.24 18.54 -1.55
C VAL A 75 -16.37 19.86 -2.30
N PHE A 76 -15.68 20.01 -3.43
CA PHE A 76 -15.68 21.23 -4.25
C PHE A 76 -16.67 21.20 -5.42
N LYS A 77 -17.58 20.21 -5.44
CA LYS A 77 -18.74 20.17 -6.33
C LYS A 77 -19.97 20.73 -5.62
#